data_AF-A0A146KI68-F1
#
_entry.id   AF-A0A146KI68-F1
#
_cell.length_a   1.000
_cell.length_b   1.000
_cell.length_c   1.000
_cell.angle_alpha   90.00
_cell.angle_beta   90.00
_cell.angle_gamma   90.00
#
_symmetry.space_group_name_H-M   'P 1'
#
loop_
_entity.id
_entity.type
_entity.pdbx_description
1 polymer ?
#
loop_
_entity_poly.entity_id
_entity_poly.type
_entity_poly.pdbx_seq_one_letter_code
_entity_poly.pdbx_strand_id
1 'polypeptide(L)'
;ALPGVMNSFIMLQKNMFKAPLTMHLTFLEQQFKIKEITMIDYDVSKLQKPLQHKMINKNGFRWYYSQLTPKLKTVYMKIVQALLDLKRTVYFPKNQQVSSNQLLLIDDGIINDYPELWYYKCGYQELDNLVYKVNTIDDLMTPTEIQEINMKMLMENAHILSANLTSFTTTQKLFFFQAFISKTQTYDLEPDDPFVLKHIRTIVGVFLNKKCVCAAIAKAYKYICDCFGINCIYVRGLGGGGPHAWNIVQVGQFFYQVDPTWNMTDHWNSKYLCIDDILIKQMNHSFNHKQYTYPKCESMAANYFQ
;
A
#
# COMPACT_ATOMS: atom_id res chain seq x y z
N ALA A 1 45.57 7.95 22.29
CA ALA A 1 44.86 7.55 21.06
C ALA A 1 44.25 6.17 21.30
N LEU A 2 42.93 6.09 21.50
CA LEU A 2 42.22 4.83 21.78
C LEU A 2 41.89 4.13 20.45
N PRO A 3 42.43 2.93 20.17
CA PRO A 3 42.22 2.23 18.89
C PRO A 3 40.82 1.61 18.72
N GLY A 4 39.95 1.70 19.72
CA GLY A 4 38.71 0.91 19.79
C GLY A 4 37.47 1.52 19.15
N VAL A 5 37.45 2.83 18.88
CA VAL A 5 36.22 3.54 18.47
C VAL A 5 36.08 3.66 16.94
N MET A 6 37.20 3.63 16.20
CA MET A 6 37.17 3.70 14.74
C MET A 6 36.75 2.37 14.09
N ASN A 7 37.07 1.23 14.71
CA ASN A 7 36.74 -0.09 14.16
C ASN A 7 35.26 -0.47 14.30
N SER A 8 34.57 0.00 15.36
CA SER A 8 33.13 -0.23 15.53
C SER A 8 32.30 0.61 14.55
N PHE A 9 32.73 1.84 14.25
CA PHE A 9 32.08 2.71 13.26
C PHE A 9 32.26 2.18 11.82
N ILE A 10 33.45 1.64 11.50
CA ILE A 10 33.72 1.01 10.19
C ILE A 10 33.00 -0.35 10.06
N MET A 11 32.84 -1.12 11.15
CA MET A 11 31.99 -2.34 11.12
C MET A 11 30.50 -2.03 11.00
N LEU A 12 30.01 -0.96 11.63
CA LEU A 12 28.64 -0.46 11.44
C LEU A 12 28.39 -0.03 9.99
N GLN A 13 29.36 0.63 9.33
CA GLN A 13 29.27 0.97 7.90
C GLN A 13 29.40 -0.25 6.98
N LYS A 14 30.20 -1.27 7.32
CA LYS A 14 30.31 -2.51 6.53
C LYS A 14 29.04 -3.38 6.61
N ASN A 15 28.27 -3.29 7.69
CA ASN A 15 26.96 -3.96 7.80
C ASN A 15 25.80 -3.20 7.14
N MET A 16 26.03 -1.96 6.67
CA MET A 16 25.01 -1.15 5.98
C MET A 16 24.87 -1.47 4.49
N PHE A 17 25.82 -2.19 3.92
CA PHE A 17 25.79 -2.65 2.53
C PHE A 17 26.11 -4.14 2.50
N LYS A 18 25.13 -4.97 2.87
CA LYS A 18 25.19 -6.36 2.41
C LYS A 18 25.10 -6.30 0.90
N ALA A 19 26.17 -6.72 0.22
CA ALA A 19 26.09 -7.06 -1.19
C ALA A 19 24.90 -8.02 -1.35
N PRO A 20 24.10 -7.90 -2.44
CA PRO A 20 23.06 -8.88 -2.72
C PRO A 20 23.70 -10.27 -2.61
N LEU A 21 23.06 -11.17 -1.85
CA LEU A 21 23.60 -12.51 -1.68
C LEU A 21 23.72 -13.15 -3.05
N THR A 22 24.95 -13.53 -3.41
CA THR A 22 25.29 -14.12 -4.71
C THR A 22 24.72 -15.53 -4.88
N MET A 23 24.06 -16.06 -3.85
CA MET A 23 23.37 -17.34 -3.86
C MET A 23 22.10 -17.25 -3.01
N HIS A 24 20.99 -17.78 -3.55
CA HIS A 24 19.76 -17.99 -2.80
C HIS A 24 19.97 -19.03 -1.70
N LEU A 25 19.50 -18.75 -0.48
CA LEU A 25 19.45 -19.75 0.59
C LEU A 25 18.58 -20.96 0.19
N THR A 26 18.96 -22.13 0.68
CA THR A 26 18.13 -23.34 0.60
C THR A 26 16.91 -23.21 1.52
N PHE A 27 15.85 -23.97 1.23
CA PHE A 27 14.63 -24.02 2.07
C PHE A 27 14.91 -24.31 3.55
N LEU A 28 15.90 -25.17 3.84
CA LEU A 28 16.31 -25.49 5.21
C LEU A 28 17.02 -24.30 5.89
N GLU A 29 17.92 -23.61 5.20
CA GLU A 29 18.59 -22.40 5.71
C GLU A 29 17.60 -21.26 5.93
N GLN A 30 16.61 -21.12 5.04
CA GLN A 30 15.48 -20.21 5.23
C GLN A 30 14.69 -20.58 6.49
N GLN A 31 14.35 -21.86 6.69
CA GLN A 31 13.67 -22.33 7.92
C GLN A 31 14.48 -22.05 9.20
N PHE A 32 15.81 -22.15 9.17
CA PHE A 32 16.66 -21.81 10.31
C PHE A 32 16.68 -20.30 10.59
N LYS A 33 16.87 -19.45 9.57
CA LYS A 33 16.75 -17.99 9.72
C LYS A 33 15.35 -17.57 10.21
N ILE A 34 14.29 -18.22 9.71
CA ILE A 34 12.89 -18.04 10.12
C ILE A 34 12.66 -18.46 11.58
N LYS A 35 13.47 -19.35 12.14
CA LYS A 35 13.42 -19.71 13.59
C LYS A 35 14.21 -18.74 14.47
N GLU A 36 15.32 -18.18 13.97
CA GLU A 36 16.12 -17.18 14.69
C GLU A 36 15.42 -15.81 14.77
N ILE A 37 14.74 -15.41 13.70
CA ILE A 37 13.79 -14.30 13.73
C ILE A 37 12.53 -14.88 14.35
N THR A 38 12.06 -14.44 15.53
CA THR A 38 10.73 -14.88 16.01
C THR A 38 9.67 -14.41 15.01
N MET A 39 9.26 -15.31 14.12
CA MET A 39 8.34 -15.01 13.04
C MET A 39 6.93 -15.06 13.60
N ILE A 40 6.22 -13.94 13.47
CA ILE A 40 4.80 -13.91 13.79
C ILE A 40 4.09 -14.59 12.64
N ASP A 41 3.74 -15.85 12.85
CA ASP A 41 2.80 -16.47 11.94
C ASP A 41 1.43 -15.82 12.11
N TYR A 42 0.76 -15.51 11.00
CA TYR A 42 -0.58 -14.98 11.05
C TYR A 42 -1.54 -16.09 11.43
N ASP A 43 -2.11 -15.97 12.63
CA ASP A 43 -3.07 -16.90 13.25
C ASP A 43 -4.25 -16.11 13.82
N VAL A 44 -5.39 -16.17 13.11
CA VAL A 44 -6.64 -15.49 13.48
C VAL A 44 -7.07 -15.82 14.90
N SER A 45 -6.83 -17.05 15.37
CA SER A 45 -7.28 -17.51 16.69
C SER A 45 -6.57 -16.82 17.86
N LYS A 46 -5.41 -16.20 17.61
CA LYS A 46 -4.56 -15.57 18.63
C LYS A 46 -4.72 -14.06 18.72
N LEU A 47 -5.55 -13.46 17.88
CA LEU A 47 -5.70 -12.01 17.78
C LEU A 47 -6.98 -11.56 18.51
N GLN A 48 -6.82 -10.77 19.57
CA GLN A 48 -7.93 -10.16 20.30
C GLN A 48 -8.65 -9.12 19.42
N LYS A 49 -9.94 -8.88 19.67
CA LYS A 49 -10.74 -7.84 18.99
C LYS A 49 -10.86 -6.56 19.85
N PRO A 50 -9.94 -5.58 19.75
CA PRO A 50 -10.27 -4.22 20.12
C PRO A 50 -10.80 -3.44 18.90
N LEU A 51 -12.04 -2.95 19.01
CA LEU A 51 -12.60 -1.94 18.12
C LEU A 51 -12.11 -0.55 18.56
N GLN A 52 -10.85 -0.22 18.23
CA GLN A 52 -10.33 1.14 18.39
C GLN A 52 -9.99 1.82 17.06
N HIS A 53 -9.86 1.04 15.98
CA HIS A 53 -9.50 1.55 14.66
C HIS A 53 -10.72 2.12 13.90
N LYS A 54 -10.52 3.24 13.22
CA LYS A 54 -11.48 3.80 12.24
C LYS A 54 -10.93 3.56 10.84
N MET A 55 -11.80 3.25 9.86
CA MET A 55 -11.36 3.02 8.47
C MET A 55 -10.60 4.22 7.89
N ILE A 56 -10.98 5.43 8.28
CA ILE A 56 -10.33 6.64 7.79
C ILE A 56 -9.01 6.85 8.52
N ASN A 57 -7.90 6.74 7.79
CA ASN A 57 -6.57 7.01 8.32
C ASN A 57 -6.10 8.42 7.89
N LYS A 58 -6.01 9.35 8.84
CA LYS A 58 -5.54 10.72 8.60
C LYS A 58 -4.01 10.85 8.60
N ASN A 59 -3.30 9.85 9.12
CA ASN A 59 -1.86 9.87 9.33
C ASN A 59 -1.09 8.98 8.34
N GLY A 60 -1.78 8.38 7.38
CA GLY A 60 -1.14 7.54 6.40
C GLY A 60 -0.20 8.33 5.48
N PHE A 61 0.71 7.63 4.82
CA PHE A 61 1.68 8.27 3.94
C PHE A 61 1.02 8.71 2.63
N ARG A 62 1.25 9.96 2.22
CA ARG A 62 0.61 10.60 1.05
C ARG A 62 1.65 11.02 0.01
N TRP A 63 2.27 10.01 -0.63
CA TRP A 63 3.37 10.21 -1.58
C TRP A 63 2.93 11.02 -2.79
N TYR A 64 1.75 10.73 -3.34
CA TYR A 64 1.27 11.37 -4.57
C TYR A 64 0.88 12.82 -4.31
N TYR A 65 0.20 13.09 -3.19
CA TYR A 65 -0.06 14.43 -2.69
C TYR A 65 1.23 15.26 -2.57
N SER A 66 2.32 14.68 -2.05
CA SER A 66 3.58 15.41 -1.82
C SER A 66 4.16 16.02 -3.09
N GLN A 67 3.95 15.37 -4.24
CA GLN A 67 4.47 15.77 -5.56
C GLN A 67 3.60 16.81 -6.27
N LEU A 68 2.40 17.10 -5.76
CA LEU A 68 1.51 18.10 -6.36
C LEU A 68 1.98 19.53 -6.08
N THR A 69 1.72 20.43 -7.04
CA THR A 69 1.94 21.88 -6.84
C THR A 69 0.97 22.44 -5.79
N PRO A 70 1.25 23.61 -5.17
CA PRO A 70 0.38 24.18 -4.12
C PRO A 70 -1.09 24.36 -4.56
N LYS A 71 -1.31 24.76 -5.82
CA LYS A 71 -2.67 24.90 -6.39
C LYS A 71 -3.37 23.53 -6.43
N LEU A 72 -2.71 22.49 -6.92
CA LEU A 72 -3.29 21.15 -7.03
C LEU A 72 -3.51 20.51 -5.65
N LYS A 73 -2.60 20.73 -4.69
CA LYS A 73 -2.77 20.31 -3.28
C LYS A 73 -4.05 20.88 -2.66
N THR A 74 -4.38 22.13 -2.98
CA THR A 74 -5.61 22.77 -2.47
C THR A 74 -6.86 22.08 -3.02
N VAL A 75 -6.90 21.78 -4.32
CA VAL A 75 -8.02 21.07 -4.96
C VAL A 75 -8.13 19.64 -4.44
N TYR A 76 -7.00 18.93 -4.36
CA TYR A 76 -6.89 17.60 -3.77
C TYR A 76 -7.52 17.55 -2.38
N MET A 77 -7.13 18.45 -1.48
CA MET A 77 -7.64 18.45 -0.09
C MET A 77 -9.12 18.77 -0.02
N LYS A 78 -9.65 19.61 -0.92
CA LYS A 78 -11.09 19.87 -1.00
C LYS A 78 -11.88 18.63 -1.41
N ILE A 79 -11.38 17.86 -2.38
CA ILE A 79 -12.01 16.60 -2.81
C ILE A 79 -11.94 15.57 -1.68
N VAL A 80 -10.78 15.39 -1.06
CA VAL A 80 -10.61 14.48 0.09
C VAL A 80 -11.55 14.87 1.23
N GLN A 81 -11.63 16.14 1.61
CA GLN A 81 -12.53 16.56 2.67
C GLN A 81 -14.00 16.28 2.32
N ALA A 82 -14.40 16.49 1.07
CA ALA A 82 -15.76 16.16 0.63
C ALA A 82 -16.04 14.65 0.71
N LEU A 83 -15.08 13.80 0.35
CA LEU A 83 -15.17 12.35 0.52
C LEU A 83 -15.31 11.95 1.99
N LEU A 84 -14.50 12.54 2.88
CA LEU A 84 -14.58 12.32 4.32
C LEU A 84 -15.93 12.73 4.92
N ASP A 85 -16.51 13.81 4.39
CA ASP A 85 -17.84 14.30 4.78
C ASP A 85 -18.98 13.56 4.05
N LEU A 86 -18.67 12.57 3.20
CA LEU A 86 -19.62 11.86 2.32
C LEU A 86 -20.47 12.80 1.44
N LYS A 87 -19.91 13.96 1.07
CA LYS A 87 -20.51 14.91 0.12
C LYS A 87 -20.29 14.41 -1.31
N ARG A 88 -21.35 14.37 -2.10
CA ARG A 88 -21.34 13.90 -3.51
C ARG A 88 -20.71 14.86 -4.50
N THR A 89 -20.63 16.15 -4.16
CA THR A 89 -20.21 17.19 -5.10
C THR A 89 -19.35 18.24 -4.42
N VAL A 90 -18.36 18.72 -5.15
CA VAL A 90 -17.52 19.88 -4.81
C VAL A 90 -17.59 20.90 -5.94
N TYR A 91 -17.79 22.17 -5.59
CA TYR A 91 -17.73 23.29 -6.51
C TYR A 91 -16.45 24.10 -6.30
N PHE A 92 -15.86 24.55 -7.41
CA PHE A 92 -14.62 25.31 -7.43
C PHE A 92 -14.85 26.73 -7.97
N PRO A 93 -14.56 27.78 -7.17
CA PRO A 93 -14.58 29.16 -7.66
C PRO A 93 -13.49 29.35 -8.72
N LYS A 94 -13.66 30.32 -9.64
CA LYS A 94 -12.78 30.55 -10.80
C LYS A 94 -11.27 30.49 -10.49
N ASN A 95 -10.84 31.09 -9.38
CA ASN A 95 -9.43 31.11 -8.97
C ASN A 95 -8.86 29.75 -8.52
N GLN A 96 -9.70 28.75 -8.28
CA GLN A 96 -9.32 27.40 -7.85
C GLN A 96 -9.58 26.34 -8.92
N GLN A 97 -10.20 26.70 -10.03
CA GLN A 97 -10.46 25.77 -11.12
C GLN A 97 -9.14 25.32 -11.77
N VAL A 98 -9.14 24.08 -12.22
CA VAL A 98 -8.00 23.39 -12.84
C VAL A 98 -8.46 22.76 -14.15
N SER A 99 -7.53 22.47 -15.06
CA SER A 99 -7.88 21.72 -16.26
C SER A 99 -8.23 20.26 -15.93
N SER A 100 -8.95 19.57 -16.82
CA SER A 100 -9.18 18.12 -16.71
C SER A 100 -7.89 17.32 -16.50
N ASN A 101 -6.82 17.62 -17.25
CA ASN A 101 -5.54 16.92 -17.08
C ASN A 101 -4.96 17.09 -15.65
N GLN A 102 -5.11 18.28 -15.07
CA GLN A 102 -4.71 18.53 -13.68
C GLN A 102 -5.62 17.82 -12.69
N LEU A 103 -6.93 17.74 -12.96
CA LEU A 103 -7.87 16.97 -12.14
C LEU A 103 -7.55 15.47 -12.21
N LEU A 104 -7.25 14.90 -13.37
CA LEU A 104 -6.89 13.49 -13.51
C LEU A 104 -5.63 13.15 -12.72
N LEU A 105 -4.66 14.07 -12.62
CA LEU A 105 -3.50 13.91 -11.74
C LEU A 105 -3.92 13.89 -10.26
N ILE A 106 -4.85 14.76 -9.86
CA ILE A 106 -5.37 14.80 -8.49
C ILE A 106 -6.16 13.54 -8.15
N ASP A 107 -7.09 13.13 -9.02
CA ASP A 107 -7.90 11.91 -8.92
C ASP A 107 -7.00 10.68 -8.71
N ASP A 108 -6.00 10.55 -9.57
CA ASP A 108 -5.03 9.48 -9.48
C ASP A 108 -4.26 9.48 -8.14
N GLY A 109 -3.83 10.66 -7.70
CA GLY A 109 -3.17 10.83 -6.42
C GLY A 109 -4.06 10.38 -5.25
N ILE A 110 -5.36 10.74 -5.26
CA ILE A 110 -6.30 10.37 -4.20
C ILE A 110 -6.50 8.85 -4.16
N ILE A 111 -6.72 8.21 -5.31
CA ILE A 111 -6.93 6.75 -5.40
C ILE A 111 -5.73 5.97 -4.86
N ASN A 112 -4.51 6.48 -5.10
CA ASN A 112 -3.27 5.83 -4.69
C ASN A 112 -2.89 6.13 -3.23
N ASP A 113 -3.21 7.34 -2.75
CA ASP A 113 -2.92 7.79 -1.38
C ASP A 113 -4.00 7.41 -0.35
N TYR A 114 -5.25 7.13 -0.76
CA TYR A 114 -6.35 6.81 0.16
C TYR A 114 -7.14 5.57 -0.27
N PRO A 115 -6.58 4.35 -0.16
CA PRO A 115 -7.31 3.11 -0.42
C PRO A 115 -8.62 2.96 0.37
N GLU A 116 -8.69 3.55 1.56
CA GLU A 116 -9.88 3.55 2.42
C GLU A 116 -11.05 4.38 1.87
N LEU A 117 -10.80 5.26 0.90
CA LEU A 117 -11.84 5.96 0.14
C LEU A 117 -12.26 5.11 -1.08
N TRP A 118 -12.51 3.82 -0.85
CA TRP A 118 -12.81 2.82 -1.90
C TRP A 118 -14.06 3.13 -2.73
N TYR A 119 -14.92 4.00 -2.21
CA TYR A 119 -16.15 4.48 -2.83
C TYR A 119 -15.94 5.74 -3.69
N TYR A 120 -14.73 6.29 -3.74
CA TYR A 120 -14.41 7.45 -4.55
C TYR A 120 -14.59 7.13 -6.04
N LYS A 121 -15.36 7.98 -6.72
CA LYS A 121 -15.51 7.99 -8.17
C LYS A 121 -15.44 9.43 -8.67
N CYS A 122 -14.44 9.73 -9.48
CA CYS A 122 -14.27 11.06 -10.04
C CYS A 122 -15.14 11.24 -11.30
N GLY A 123 -16.13 12.12 -11.22
CA GLY A 123 -16.80 12.71 -12.38
C GLY A 123 -16.66 14.23 -12.33
N TYR A 124 -16.72 14.93 -13.46
CA TYR A 124 -16.55 16.38 -13.46
C TYR A 124 -17.34 17.09 -14.56
N GLN A 125 -17.54 18.40 -14.39
CA GLN A 125 -18.08 19.30 -15.40
C GLN A 125 -17.11 20.46 -15.62
N GLU A 126 -17.00 20.88 -16.88
CA GLU A 126 -16.12 21.96 -17.30
C GLU A 126 -16.91 23.14 -17.86
N LEU A 127 -16.35 24.33 -17.69
CA LEU A 127 -16.73 25.55 -18.37
C LEU A 127 -15.43 26.26 -18.77
N ASP A 128 -15.33 26.73 -20.01
CA ASP A 128 -14.11 27.36 -20.54
C ASP A 128 -12.83 26.51 -20.34
N ASN A 129 -12.93 25.19 -20.56
CA ASN A 129 -11.85 24.20 -20.35
C ASN A 129 -11.32 24.10 -18.91
N LEU A 130 -12.10 24.58 -17.94
CA LEU A 130 -11.77 24.55 -16.53
C LEU A 130 -12.85 23.81 -15.74
N VAL A 131 -12.40 22.89 -14.89
CA VAL A 131 -13.27 22.12 -14.00
C VAL A 131 -13.83 23.04 -12.92
N TYR A 132 -15.15 23.23 -12.93
CA TYR A 132 -15.85 24.00 -11.90
C TYR A 132 -16.63 23.13 -10.91
N LYS A 133 -16.89 21.86 -11.26
CA LYS A 133 -17.64 20.90 -10.43
C LYS A 133 -17.01 19.52 -10.53
N VAL A 134 -16.84 18.86 -9.38
CA VAL A 134 -16.42 17.46 -9.27
C VAL A 134 -17.48 16.69 -8.51
N ASN A 135 -17.93 15.56 -9.08
CA ASN A 135 -18.69 14.53 -8.38
C ASN A 135 -17.70 13.51 -7.79
N THR A 136 -17.93 13.10 -6.56
CA THR A 136 -16.97 12.32 -5.75
C THR A 136 -17.48 10.92 -5.39
N ILE A 137 -18.79 10.68 -5.46
CA ILE A 137 -19.42 9.41 -5.08
C ILE A 137 -20.42 9.04 -6.16
N ASP A 138 -20.49 7.76 -6.53
CA ASP A 138 -21.49 7.24 -7.46
C ASP A 138 -22.92 7.53 -6.95
N ASP A 139 -23.79 8.00 -7.84
CA ASP A 139 -25.19 8.32 -7.51
C ASP A 139 -25.96 7.09 -7.01
N LEU A 140 -25.54 5.88 -7.42
CA LEU A 140 -26.13 4.61 -6.98
C LEU A 140 -25.70 4.17 -5.58
N MET A 141 -24.73 4.83 -4.96
CA MET A 141 -24.19 4.47 -3.65
C MET A 141 -24.56 5.49 -2.59
N THR A 142 -25.13 5.05 -1.48
CA THR A 142 -25.56 5.91 -0.37
C THR A 142 -24.49 6.03 0.72
N PRO A 143 -24.48 7.14 1.50
CA PRO A 143 -23.63 7.26 2.68
C PRO A 143 -23.80 6.11 3.69
N THR A 144 -25.03 5.61 3.86
CA THR A 144 -25.34 4.49 4.75
C THR A 144 -24.65 3.21 4.30
N GLU A 145 -24.76 2.85 3.02
CA GLU A 145 -24.09 1.65 2.48
C GLU A 145 -22.57 1.72 2.64
N ILE A 146 -21.98 2.91 2.42
CA ILE A 146 -20.54 3.14 2.63
C ILE A 146 -20.16 2.88 4.09
N GLN A 147 -20.95 3.42 5.03
CA GLN A 147 -20.71 3.23 6.46
C GLN A 147 -20.87 1.76 6.87
N GLU A 148 -21.89 1.06 6.38
CA GLU A 148 -22.11 -0.36 6.65
C GLU A 148 -20.96 -1.23 6.14
N ILE A 149 -20.51 -1.01 4.91
CA ILE A 149 -19.36 -1.75 4.33
C ILE A 149 -18.08 -1.45 5.12
N ASN A 150 -17.85 -0.18 5.50
CA ASN A 150 -16.72 0.18 6.37
C ASN A 150 -16.77 -0.53 7.72
N MET A 151 -17.94 -0.61 8.34
CA MET A 151 -18.12 -1.30 9.62
C MET A 151 -17.86 -2.81 9.49
N LYS A 152 -18.36 -3.45 8.43
CA LYS A 152 -18.10 -4.88 8.16
C LYS A 152 -16.60 -5.12 7.97
N MET A 153 -15.92 -4.32 7.15
CA MET A 153 -14.46 -4.41 6.98
C MET A 153 -13.71 -4.24 8.31
N LEU A 154 -14.10 -3.29 9.17
CA LEU A 154 -13.46 -3.12 10.48
C LEU A 154 -13.69 -4.32 11.40
N MET A 155 -14.94 -4.76 11.52
CA MET A 155 -15.31 -5.86 12.42
C MET A 155 -14.62 -7.17 12.04
N GLU A 156 -14.53 -7.44 10.74
CA GLU A 156 -13.86 -8.63 10.24
C GLU A 156 -12.35 -8.54 10.42
N ASN A 157 -11.73 -7.37 10.24
CA ASN A 157 -10.26 -7.23 10.15
C ASN A 157 -9.61 -6.53 11.37
N ALA A 158 -10.36 -6.32 12.46
CA ALA A 158 -9.82 -5.71 13.69
C ALA A 158 -8.57 -6.45 14.21
N HIS A 159 -8.49 -7.75 13.97
CA HIS A 159 -7.37 -8.60 14.35
C HIS A 159 -6.05 -8.21 13.67
N ILE A 160 -6.08 -7.75 12.41
CA ILE A 160 -4.88 -7.35 11.65
C ILE A 160 -4.66 -5.83 11.75
N LEU A 161 -5.73 -5.04 11.76
CA LEU A 161 -5.66 -3.58 11.80
C LEU A 161 -5.28 -3.01 13.17
N SER A 162 -5.57 -3.74 14.24
CA SER A 162 -5.29 -3.33 15.63
C SER A 162 -4.33 -4.28 16.36
N ALA A 163 -3.61 -5.14 15.64
CA ALA A 163 -2.65 -6.07 16.25
C ALA A 163 -1.61 -5.30 17.08
N ASN A 164 -1.30 -5.75 18.31
CA ASN A 164 -0.21 -5.14 19.07
C ASN A 164 1.14 -5.61 18.52
N LEU A 165 1.71 -4.82 17.62
CA LEU A 165 3.00 -5.11 16.99
C LEU A 165 4.13 -4.20 17.50
N THR A 166 3.97 -3.55 18.66
CA THR A 166 4.89 -2.53 19.15
C THR A 166 6.31 -3.03 19.41
N SER A 167 6.46 -4.29 19.84
CA SER A 167 7.76 -4.94 20.09
C SER A 167 8.47 -5.43 18.83
N PHE A 168 7.83 -5.37 17.66
CA PHE A 168 8.37 -5.92 16.42
C PHE A 168 9.03 -4.86 15.54
N THR A 169 10.09 -5.28 14.85
CA THR A 169 10.76 -4.47 13.84
C THR A 169 9.82 -4.20 12.65
N THR A 170 10.12 -3.16 11.87
CA THR A 170 9.36 -2.85 10.65
C THR A 170 9.32 -4.05 9.69
N THR A 171 10.44 -4.75 9.50
CA THR A 171 10.45 -5.90 8.58
C THR A 171 9.61 -7.07 9.09
N GLN A 172 9.61 -7.35 10.40
CA GLN A 172 8.71 -8.37 10.98
C GLN A 172 7.23 -8.01 10.77
N LYS A 173 6.87 -6.73 10.91
CA LYS A 173 5.51 -6.24 10.61
C LYS A 173 5.16 -6.44 9.13
N LEU A 174 6.05 -6.06 8.22
CA LEU A 174 5.86 -6.22 6.78
C LEU A 174 5.67 -7.69 6.39
N PHE A 175 6.45 -8.59 6.98
CA PHE A 175 6.27 -10.03 6.82
C PHE A 175 4.90 -10.49 7.34
N PHE A 176 4.51 -10.07 8.55
CA PHE A 176 3.21 -10.42 9.13
C PHE A 176 2.03 -9.97 8.24
N PHE A 177 2.11 -8.78 7.65
CA PHE A 177 1.10 -8.29 6.70
C PHE A 177 1.05 -9.13 5.42
N GLN A 178 2.20 -9.59 4.94
CA GLN A 178 2.27 -10.47 3.78
C GLN A 178 1.69 -11.85 4.09
N ALA A 179 1.99 -12.40 5.27
CA ALA A 179 1.42 -13.66 5.74
C ALA A 179 -0.11 -13.56 5.85
N PHE A 180 -0.65 -12.44 6.34
CA PHE A 180 -2.08 -12.16 6.32
C PHE A 180 -2.65 -12.28 4.91
N ILE A 181 -2.06 -11.57 3.93
CA ILE A 181 -2.52 -11.63 2.52
C ILE A 181 -2.46 -13.05 1.97
N SER A 182 -1.31 -13.73 2.09
CA SER A 182 -1.11 -15.08 1.55
C SER A 182 -2.10 -16.11 2.11
N LYS A 183 -2.44 -16.01 3.40
CA LYS A 183 -3.28 -16.99 4.08
C LYS A 183 -4.79 -16.73 3.99
N THR A 184 -5.19 -15.51 3.67
CA THR A 184 -6.61 -15.10 3.77
C THR A 184 -7.24 -14.70 2.45
N GLN A 185 -6.44 -14.57 1.38
CA GLN A 185 -6.89 -14.01 0.11
C GLN A 185 -6.78 -15.03 -1.03
N THR A 186 -7.77 -15.01 -1.91
CA THR A 186 -7.78 -15.76 -3.17
C THR A 186 -7.60 -14.78 -4.32
N TYR A 187 -6.65 -15.07 -5.23
CA TYR A 187 -6.47 -14.30 -6.45
C TYR A 187 -7.53 -14.72 -7.48
N ASP A 188 -8.41 -13.80 -7.87
CA ASP A 188 -9.55 -14.09 -8.75
C ASP A 188 -9.84 -12.88 -9.66
N LEU A 189 -9.77 -13.09 -10.98
CA LEU A 189 -9.99 -12.06 -12.00
C LEU A 189 -11.47 -11.94 -12.39
N GLU A 190 -12.24 -13.01 -12.21
CA GLU A 190 -13.59 -13.16 -12.76
C GLU A 190 -14.53 -13.85 -11.74
N PRO A 191 -14.70 -13.29 -10.53
CA PRO A 191 -15.65 -13.84 -9.57
C PRO A 191 -17.08 -13.69 -10.09
N ASP A 192 -17.90 -14.71 -9.86
CA ASP A 192 -19.31 -14.76 -10.33
C ASP A 192 -20.21 -13.71 -9.66
N ASP A 193 -19.94 -13.37 -8.40
CA ASP A 193 -20.76 -12.42 -7.64
C ASP A 193 -20.52 -10.97 -8.14
N PRO A 194 -21.56 -10.24 -8.58
CA PRO A 194 -21.41 -8.90 -9.14
C PRO A 194 -20.84 -7.87 -8.15
N PHE A 195 -21.15 -7.99 -6.86
CA PHE A 195 -20.59 -7.11 -5.84
C PHE A 195 -19.10 -7.41 -5.63
N VAL A 196 -18.72 -8.69 -5.61
CA VAL A 196 -17.31 -9.09 -5.54
C VAL A 196 -16.56 -8.58 -6.75
N LEU A 197 -17.06 -8.82 -7.97
CA LEU A 197 -16.47 -8.38 -9.24
C LEU A 197 -16.25 -6.86 -9.27
N LYS A 198 -17.23 -6.08 -8.82
CA LYS A 198 -17.12 -4.61 -8.72
C LYS A 198 -15.95 -4.17 -7.82
N HIS A 199 -15.60 -4.98 -6.82
CA HIS A 199 -14.68 -4.61 -5.75
C HIS A 199 -13.31 -5.29 -5.80
N ILE A 200 -13.01 -6.13 -6.81
CA ILE A 200 -11.73 -6.87 -6.92
C ILE A 200 -10.46 -6.00 -6.97
N ARG A 201 -10.59 -4.69 -7.28
CA ARG A 201 -9.48 -3.70 -7.33
C ARG A 201 -9.50 -2.68 -6.18
N THR A 202 -10.35 -2.89 -5.19
CA THR A 202 -10.49 -2.02 -3.99
C THR A 202 -10.17 -2.80 -2.73
N ILE A 203 -9.91 -2.11 -1.61
CA ILE A 203 -9.65 -2.80 -0.34
C ILE A 203 -10.84 -3.64 0.15
N VAL A 204 -12.06 -3.39 -0.34
CA VAL A 204 -13.25 -4.23 -0.08
C VAL A 204 -13.01 -5.67 -0.56
N GLY A 205 -12.31 -5.85 -1.68
CA GLY A 205 -11.92 -7.18 -2.17
C GLY A 205 -11.08 -7.98 -1.18
N VAL A 206 -10.23 -7.30 -0.40
CA VAL A 206 -9.32 -7.92 0.58
C VAL A 206 -9.96 -8.03 1.98
N PHE A 207 -10.58 -6.96 2.43
CA PHE A 207 -11.09 -6.89 3.79
C PHE A 207 -12.47 -7.54 3.95
N LEU A 208 -13.30 -7.57 2.91
CA LEU A 208 -14.63 -8.19 2.99
C LEU A 208 -14.72 -9.45 2.13
N ASN A 209 -14.44 -9.34 0.82
CA ASN A 209 -14.80 -10.40 -0.12
C ASN A 209 -13.80 -11.58 -0.16
N LYS A 210 -12.57 -11.36 0.30
CA LYS A 210 -11.44 -12.32 0.25
C LYS A 210 -11.07 -12.81 -1.16
N LYS A 211 -11.57 -12.12 -2.19
CA LYS A 211 -11.34 -12.40 -3.62
C LYS A 211 -10.95 -11.10 -4.31
N CYS A 212 -9.77 -11.08 -4.90
CA CYS A 212 -9.18 -9.84 -5.37
C CYS A 212 -8.02 -10.04 -6.36
N VAL A 213 -7.52 -8.93 -6.91
CA VAL A 213 -6.34 -8.89 -7.78
C VAL A 213 -5.24 -7.98 -7.23
N CYS A 214 -4.11 -7.90 -7.93
CA CYS A 214 -2.91 -7.19 -7.50
C CYS A 214 -3.19 -5.75 -7.02
N ALA A 215 -4.08 -5.01 -7.70
CA ALA A 215 -4.44 -3.65 -7.32
C ALA A 215 -5.07 -3.56 -5.93
N ALA A 216 -5.99 -4.46 -5.58
CA ALA A 216 -6.62 -4.48 -4.26
C ALA A 216 -5.65 -4.95 -3.17
N ILE A 217 -4.83 -5.96 -3.48
CA ILE A 217 -3.82 -6.47 -2.55
C ILE A 217 -2.81 -5.38 -2.20
N ALA A 218 -2.22 -4.71 -3.19
CA ALA A 218 -1.24 -3.65 -2.95
C ALA A 218 -1.84 -2.42 -2.24
N LYS A 219 -3.11 -2.10 -2.53
CA LYS A 219 -3.88 -1.07 -1.81
C LYS A 219 -4.11 -1.44 -0.34
N ALA A 220 -4.52 -2.67 -0.08
CA ALA A 220 -4.74 -3.16 1.28
C ALA A 220 -3.43 -3.24 2.07
N TYR A 221 -2.35 -3.70 1.45
CA TYR A 221 -1.02 -3.74 2.05
C TYR A 221 -0.53 -2.34 2.44
N LYS A 222 -0.70 -1.36 1.55
CA LYS A 222 -0.43 0.05 1.85
C LYS A 222 -1.29 0.57 2.98
N TYR A 223 -2.59 0.26 2.99
CA TYR A 223 -3.49 0.70 4.06
C TYR A 223 -3.12 0.10 5.42
N ILE A 224 -2.76 -1.19 5.47
CA ILE A 224 -2.26 -1.83 6.69
C ILE A 224 -0.97 -1.14 7.15
N CYS A 225 -0.01 -0.91 6.26
CA CYS A 225 1.23 -0.18 6.61
C CYS A 225 0.95 1.20 7.22
N ASP A 226 0.03 1.96 6.63
CA ASP A 226 -0.41 3.26 7.16
C ASP A 226 -0.99 3.16 8.57
N CYS A 227 -1.77 2.11 8.87
CA CYS A 227 -2.31 1.87 10.23
C CYS A 227 -1.20 1.64 11.27
N PHE A 228 -0.04 1.16 10.84
CA PHE A 228 1.12 0.90 11.69
C PHE A 228 2.21 1.97 11.57
N GLY A 229 1.93 3.09 10.91
CA GLY A 229 2.89 4.20 10.76
C GLY A 229 4.09 3.87 9.89
N ILE A 230 3.96 2.91 8.96
CA ILE A 230 5.00 2.53 8.02
C ILE A 230 4.72 3.24 6.69
N ASN A 231 5.64 4.10 6.26
CA ASN A 231 5.51 4.78 4.98
C ASN A 231 5.48 3.74 3.85
N CYS A 232 4.36 3.68 3.14
CA CYS A 232 4.12 2.74 2.06
C CYS A 232 3.46 3.45 0.88
N ILE A 233 3.97 3.18 -0.32
CA ILE A 233 3.51 3.75 -1.58
C ILE A 233 2.85 2.61 -2.35
N TYR A 234 1.61 2.80 -2.78
CA TYR A 234 0.99 1.95 -3.80
C TYR A 234 1.61 2.28 -5.16
N VAL A 235 2.08 1.28 -5.91
CA VAL A 235 2.75 1.44 -7.20
C VAL A 235 1.95 0.73 -8.28
N ARG A 236 1.85 1.35 -9.45
CA ARG A 236 1.33 0.73 -10.67
C ARG A 236 2.40 0.71 -11.75
N GLY A 237 2.37 -0.34 -12.53
CA GLY A 237 3.36 -0.61 -13.56
C GLY A 237 2.95 -1.77 -14.46
N LEU A 238 3.96 -2.42 -15.00
CA LEU A 238 3.83 -3.68 -15.72
C LEU A 238 4.57 -4.77 -14.92
N GLY A 239 4.04 -5.99 -14.98
CA GLY A 239 4.61 -7.19 -14.39
C GLY A 239 4.22 -8.40 -15.23
N GLY A 240 5.20 -9.24 -15.60
CA GLY A 240 4.92 -10.49 -16.35
C GLY A 240 4.21 -10.28 -17.70
N GLY A 241 4.37 -9.11 -18.33
CA GLY A 241 3.75 -8.77 -19.62
C GLY A 241 2.39 -8.06 -19.57
N GLY A 242 1.84 -7.80 -18.38
CA GLY A 242 0.54 -7.10 -18.23
C GLY A 242 0.55 -6.01 -17.15
N PRO A 243 -0.55 -5.25 -17.01
CA PRO A 243 -0.71 -4.30 -15.92
C PRO A 243 -0.55 -4.97 -14.56
N HIS A 244 0.26 -4.38 -13.69
CA HIS A 244 0.52 -4.91 -12.36
C HIS A 244 0.61 -3.80 -11.32
N ALA A 245 0.39 -4.18 -10.06
CA ALA A 245 0.47 -3.27 -8.92
C ALA A 245 1.14 -3.94 -7.72
N TRP A 246 2.00 -3.17 -7.05
CA TRP A 246 2.80 -3.60 -5.90
C TRP A 246 3.08 -2.41 -4.99
N ASN A 247 4.05 -2.50 -4.09
CA ASN A 247 4.35 -1.46 -3.11
C ASN A 247 5.83 -1.08 -3.02
N ILE A 248 6.08 0.15 -2.58
CA ILE A 248 7.39 0.58 -2.07
C ILE A 248 7.21 0.95 -0.59
N VAL A 249 8.06 0.42 0.29
CA VAL A 249 8.00 0.65 1.74
C VAL A 249 9.29 1.27 2.25
N GLN A 250 9.18 2.11 3.28
CA GLN A 250 10.35 2.66 3.97
C GLN A 250 10.70 1.82 5.20
N VAL A 251 11.95 1.34 5.27
CA VAL A 251 12.51 0.68 6.45
C VAL A 251 13.76 1.44 6.89
N GLY A 252 13.66 2.11 8.05
CA GLY A 252 14.69 3.06 8.49
C GLY A 252 14.80 4.23 7.51
N GLN A 253 15.99 4.43 6.94
CA GLN A 253 16.26 5.52 5.99
C GLN A 253 16.13 5.11 4.52
N PHE A 254 15.89 3.82 4.24
CA PHE A 254 15.89 3.29 2.88
C PHE A 254 14.49 2.88 2.42
N PHE A 255 14.25 2.99 1.13
CA PHE A 255 13.07 2.46 0.47
C PHE A 255 13.36 1.10 -0.15
N TYR A 256 12.36 0.23 -0.15
CA TYR A 256 12.43 -1.12 -0.68
C TYR A 256 11.16 -1.46 -1.45
N GLN A 257 11.30 -2.28 -2.48
CA GLN A 257 10.21 -2.86 -3.24
C GLN A 257 9.59 -4.02 -2.45
N VAL A 258 8.27 -4.09 -2.47
CA VAL A 258 7.48 -5.20 -1.90
C VAL A 258 6.37 -5.58 -2.88
N ASP A 259 6.30 -6.86 -3.27
CA ASP A 259 5.18 -7.39 -4.04
C ASP A 259 4.41 -8.45 -3.23
N PRO A 260 3.37 -8.04 -2.49
CA PRO A 260 2.56 -8.97 -1.71
C PRO A 260 1.77 -9.96 -2.59
N THR A 261 1.50 -9.63 -3.85
CA THR A 261 0.73 -10.49 -4.76
C THR A 261 1.58 -11.66 -5.23
N TRP A 262 2.79 -11.38 -5.72
CA TRP A 262 3.68 -12.43 -6.22
C TRP A 262 4.35 -13.24 -5.10
N ASN A 263 4.26 -12.77 -3.85
CA ASN A 263 4.61 -13.56 -2.67
C ASN A 263 3.44 -14.39 -2.09
N MET A 264 2.26 -14.41 -2.71
CA MET A 264 1.10 -15.12 -2.13
C MET A 264 1.29 -16.64 -2.05
N THR A 265 1.90 -17.26 -3.05
CA THR A 265 2.02 -18.74 -3.13
C THR A 265 3.14 -19.29 -2.25
N ASP A 266 4.11 -18.47 -1.89
CA ASP A 266 5.29 -18.87 -1.12
C ASP A 266 5.82 -17.71 -0.26
N HIS A 267 4.96 -17.23 0.65
CA HIS A 267 5.29 -16.08 1.48
C HIS A 267 6.47 -16.35 2.42
N TRP A 268 6.75 -17.61 2.78
CA TRP A 268 7.87 -18.00 3.63
C TRP A 268 9.22 -17.72 2.97
N ASN A 269 9.32 -17.93 1.66
CA ASN A 269 10.53 -17.58 0.91
C ASN A 269 10.71 -16.07 0.75
N SER A 270 9.62 -15.29 0.92
CA SER A 270 9.64 -13.83 0.97
C SER A 270 10.45 -13.18 -0.16
N LYS A 271 10.41 -13.81 -1.34
CA LYS A 271 11.22 -13.48 -2.51
C LYS A 271 11.01 -12.04 -2.98
N TYR A 272 9.81 -11.51 -2.76
CA TYR A 272 9.41 -10.15 -3.11
C TYR A 272 9.28 -9.22 -1.91
N LEU A 273 9.89 -9.53 -0.76
CA LEU A 273 9.79 -8.70 0.45
C LEU A 273 11.09 -7.93 0.68
N CYS A 274 11.00 -6.60 0.65
CA CYS A 274 12.11 -5.68 0.89
C CYS A 274 13.30 -5.90 -0.08
N ILE A 275 13.05 -5.82 -1.38
CA ILE A 275 14.08 -5.97 -2.42
C ILE A 275 14.43 -4.62 -3.08
N ASP A 276 15.56 -4.56 -3.78
CA ASP A 276 16.01 -3.37 -4.49
C ASP A 276 15.39 -3.23 -5.90
N ASP A 277 15.64 -2.09 -6.54
CA ASP A 277 15.17 -1.78 -7.90
C ASP A 277 15.83 -2.66 -8.97
N ILE A 278 17.01 -3.24 -8.71
CA ILE A 278 17.70 -4.10 -9.67
C ILE A 278 16.96 -5.43 -9.75
N LEU A 279 16.70 -6.02 -8.59
CA LEU A 279 16.09 -7.34 -8.46
C LEU A 279 14.62 -7.32 -8.92
N ILE A 280 13.83 -6.31 -8.54
CA ILE A 280 12.43 -6.22 -8.97
C ILE A 280 12.32 -6.12 -10.50
N LYS A 281 13.26 -5.43 -11.16
CA LYS A 281 13.30 -5.30 -12.62
C LYS A 281 13.69 -6.60 -13.30
N GLN A 282 14.67 -7.34 -12.74
CA GLN A 282 15.02 -8.68 -13.20
C GLN A 282 13.86 -9.67 -13.07
N MET A 283 12.95 -9.43 -12.13
CA MET A 283 11.71 -10.17 -11.98
C MET A 283 10.58 -9.65 -12.88
N ASN A 284 10.88 -8.85 -13.92
CA ASN A 284 9.93 -8.34 -14.91
C ASN A 284 8.97 -7.24 -14.42
N HIS A 285 9.26 -6.54 -13.32
CA HIS A 285 8.54 -5.32 -12.96
C HIS A 285 9.11 -4.09 -13.65
N SER A 286 8.24 -3.21 -14.12
CA SER A 286 8.63 -1.90 -14.62
C SER A 286 7.58 -0.85 -14.34
N PHE A 287 8.01 0.37 -14.01
CA PHE A 287 7.09 1.51 -13.86
C PHE A 287 6.55 1.92 -15.23
N ASN A 288 5.26 2.29 -15.30
CA ASN A 288 4.62 2.76 -16.54
C ASN A 288 4.04 4.18 -16.45
N HIS A 289 4.33 4.91 -15.37
CA HIS A 289 3.83 6.26 -15.15
C HIS A 289 4.95 7.30 -15.25
N LYS A 290 4.73 8.36 -16.04
CA LYS A 290 5.66 9.48 -16.21
C LYS A 290 5.32 10.70 -15.36
N GLN A 291 4.14 10.70 -14.74
CA GLN A 291 3.62 11.83 -13.97
C GLN A 291 4.22 11.93 -12.55
N TYR A 292 4.79 10.82 -12.05
CA TYR A 292 5.31 10.73 -10.70
C TYR A 292 6.73 10.18 -10.71
N THR A 293 7.51 10.62 -9.73
CA THR A 293 8.81 10.04 -9.41
C THR A 293 8.65 9.13 -8.20
N TYR A 294 9.23 7.93 -8.26
CA TYR A 294 9.31 7.03 -7.10
C TYR A 294 10.66 7.18 -6.41
N PRO A 295 10.74 6.97 -5.08
CA PRO A 295 12.01 6.94 -4.41
C PRO A 295 12.81 5.73 -4.91
N LYS A 296 14.13 5.86 -4.95
CA LYS A 296 14.98 4.75 -5.37
C LYS A 296 15.05 3.69 -4.28
N CYS A 297 15.00 2.43 -4.69
CA CYS A 297 15.24 1.29 -3.82
C CYS A 297 16.65 0.74 -4.11
N GLU A 298 17.65 1.22 -3.38
CA GLU A 298 19.08 0.91 -3.64
C GLU A 298 19.71 0.03 -2.53
N SER A 299 18.90 -0.53 -1.63
CA SER A 299 19.36 -1.33 -0.49
C SER A 299 18.72 -2.71 -0.49
N MET A 300 19.49 -3.70 -0.02
CA MET A 300 19.02 -5.05 0.34
C MET A 300 19.11 -5.30 1.85
N ALA A 301 19.46 -4.30 2.66
CA ALA A 301 19.75 -4.49 4.09
C ALA A 301 18.54 -4.98 4.92
N ALA A 302 17.32 -4.64 4.50
CA ALA A 302 16.08 -5.13 5.11
C ALA A 302 15.58 -6.46 4.51
N ASN A 303 16.27 -7.03 3.51
CA ASN A 303 15.96 -8.35 2.97
C ASN A 303 16.59 -9.43 3.86
N TYR A 304 15.76 -10.13 4.64
CA TYR A 304 16.26 -11.18 5.55
C TYR A 304 16.24 -12.58 4.94
N PHE A 305 15.47 -12.79 3.86
CA PHE A 305 15.07 -14.12 3.36
C PHE A 305 15.81 -14.59 2.12
N GLN A 306 16.71 -13.75 1.59
CA GLN A 306 17.77 -14.18 0.69
C GLN A 306 19.06 -14.48 1.43
#